data_AF-A0A3D9R3B1-F1
#
_entry.id   AF-A0A3D9R3B1-F1
#
_cell.length_a   1.000
_cell.length_b   1.000
_cell.length_c   1.000
_cell.angle_alpha   90.00
_cell.angle_beta   90.00
_cell.angle_gamma   90.00
#
_symmetry.space_group_name_H-M   'P 1'
#
loop_
_entity.id
_entity.type
_entity.pdbx_description
1 polymer ?
#
loop_
_entity_poly.entity_id
_entity_poly.type
_entity_poly.pdbx_seq_one_letter_code
_entity_poly.pdbx_strand_id
1 'polypeptide(L)'
;MPHKVGKNGEVIGPNSPLCSSLSEGVTGAMDYILFVIGSTFEYFGMFLFLFALFRFGLYFRLIMYVVIVSVLMSQVSYFTRLDPSVGDLSTYIQFVLFVIVLWVLFQVPIFHSIVMNFAGLAGGLAIQGVIILLTNMVGGLSLDSIQDSRPILTSLQFVTFLAQIGIARAVYIMNWGFDFVPTSRRSYVRINRTSAILLAIIASCIVVAAALAFVFRNDYNDYVLYASVVFLCTLPVFLYFSLRKDVEDAA
;
A
#
# COMPACT_ATOMS: atom_id res chain seq x y z
N MET A 1 15.11 53.44 5.82
CA MET A 1 14.83 52.55 4.68
C MET A 1 13.58 53.07 3.99
N PRO A 2 13.61 53.38 2.67
CA PRO A 2 12.50 54.07 2.04
C PRO A 2 11.36 53.10 1.69
N HIS A 3 10.17 53.39 2.22
CA HIS A 3 8.93 52.75 1.80
C HIS A 3 8.61 53.15 0.35
N LYS A 4 8.50 52.16 -0.55
CA LYS A 4 7.93 52.37 -1.89
C LYS A 4 6.41 52.46 -1.74
N VAL A 5 5.89 53.67 -1.92
CA VAL A 5 4.45 53.96 -1.98
C VAL A 5 3.94 53.61 -3.38
N GLY A 6 3.06 52.61 -3.47
CA GLY A 6 2.35 52.28 -4.70
C GLY A 6 1.29 53.32 -5.05
N LYS A 7 1.01 53.48 -6.34
CA LYS A 7 0.14 54.53 -6.91
C LYS A 7 -1.34 54.50 -6.49
N ASN A 8 -1.77 53.57 -5.64
CA ASN A 8 -3.17 53.41 -5.21
C ASN A 8 -3.37 53.34 -3.69
N GLY A 9 -2.45 53.86 -2.86
CA GLY A 9 -2.73 54.09 -1.43
C GLY A 9 -3.10 52.87 -0.56
N GLU A 10 -3.14 51.66 -1.11
CA GLU A 10 -3.33 50.43 -0.33
C GLU A 10 -2.00 50.01 0.28
N VAL A 11 -1.94 50.11 1.60
CA VAL A 11 -0.93 49.45 2.42
C VAL A 11 -1.13 47.95 2.23
N ILE A 12 -0.26 47.30 1.45
CA ILE A 12 -0.19 45.83 1.37
C ILE A 12 0.30 45.35 2.73
N GLY A 13 -0.64 45.19 3.68
CA GLY A 13 -0.38 44.52 4.93
C GLY A 13 -0.16 43.02 4.69
N PRO A 14 0.53 42.33 5.60
CA PRO A 14 0.80 40.88 5.52
C PRO A 14 -0.45 39.98 5.55
N ASN A 15 -1.65 40.56 5.66
CA ASN A 15 -2.94 39.85 5.76
C ASN A 15 -3.82 40.05 4.52
N SER A 16 -3.24 40.31 3.34
CA SER A 16 -4.04 40.39 2.12
C SER A 16 -4.56 38.99 1.69
N PRO A 17 -5.82 38.86 1.23
CA PRO A 17 -6.41 37.58 0.81
C PRO A 17 -5.67 36.93 -0.38
N LEU A 18 -4.84 37.71 -1.08
CA LEU A 18 -3.95 37.21 -2.13
C LEU A 18 -2.75 36.45 -1.55
N CYS A 19 -2.25 36.84 -0.38
CA CYS A 19 -1.15 36.15 0.31
C CYS A 19 -1.62 34.84 0.96
N SER A 20 -2.85 34.80 1.50
CA SER A 20 -3.42 33.57 2.05
C SER A 20 -3.72 32.54 0.96
N SER A 21 -4.29 32.95 -0.19
CA SER A 21 -4.54 32.04 -1.32
C SER A 21 -3.27 31.54 -2.01
N LEU A 22 -2.22 32.37 -2.10
CA LEU A 22 -0.90 31.93 -2.58
C LEU A 22 -0.21 30.99 -1.58
N SER A 23 -0.32 31.25 -0.28
CA SER A 23 0.21 30.36 0.75
C SER A 23 -0.51 29.01 0.75
N GLU A 24 -1.84 29.00 0.68
CA GLU A 24 -2.67 27.79 0.61
C GLU A 24 -2.37 26.96 -0.65
N GLY A 25 -2.18 27.61 -1.81
CA GLY A 25 -1.80 26.95 -3.05
C GLY A 25 -0.42 26.31 -3.01
N VAL A 26 0.55 26.94 -2.33
CA VAL A 26 1.92 26.40 -2.18
C VAL A 26 1.95 25.25 -1.18
N THR A 27 1.22 25.34 -0.06
CA THR A 27 1.11 24.23 0.90
C THR A 27 0.40 23.02 0.29
N GLY A 28 -0.69 23.23 -0.46
CA GLY A 28 -1.40 22.13 -1.14
C GLY A 28 -0.53 21.43 -2.20
N ALA A 29 0.27 22.18 -2.96
CA ALA A 29 1.20 21.60 -3.93
C ALA A 29 2.32 20.79 -3.26
N MET A 30 2.86 21.28 -2.13
CA MET A 30 3.88 20.58 -1.37
C MET A 30 3.34 19.27 -0.77
N ASP A 31 2.14 19.31 -0.18
CA ASP A 31 1.49 18.14 0.41
C ASP A 31 1.18 17.06 -0.62
N TYR A 32 0.74 17.47 -1.82
CA TYR A 32 0.54 16.57 -2.95
C TYR A 32 1.86 15.88 -3.35
N ILE A 33 2.94 16.64 -3.52
CA ILE A 33 4.23 16.10 -3.94
C ILE A 33 4.76 15.11 -2.89
N LEU A 34 4.70 15.46 -1.60
CA LEU A 34 5.14 14.60 -0.50
C LEU A 34 4.33 13.30 -0.44
N PHE A 35 3.02 13.37 -0.63
CA PHE A 35 2.16 12.19 -0.66
C PHE A 35 2.48 11.29 -1.85
N VAL A 36 2.60 11.86 -3.06
CA VAL A 36 2.89 11.10 -4.29
C VAL A 36 4.24 10.41 -4.20
N ILE A 37 5.27 11.10 -3.71
CA ILE A 37 6.61 10.51 -3.56
C ILE A 37 6.58 9.39 -2.52
N GLY A 38 6.01 9.64 -1.34
CA GLY A 38 5.94 8.64 -0.27
C GLY A 38 5.17 7.38 -0.70
N SER A 39 3.99 7.57 -1.30
CA SER A 39 3.19 6.45 -1.81
C SER A 39 3.83 5.74 -3.00
N THR A 40 4.58 6.44 -3.87
CA THR A 40 5.34 5.79 -4.94
C THR A 40 6.38 4.82 -4.37
N PHE A 41 7.14 5.24 -3.34
CA PHE A 41 8.09 4.35 -2.68
C PHE A 41 7.40 3.17 -2.01
N GLU A 42 6.28 3.41 -1.33
CA GLU A 42 5.50 2.36 -0.69
C GLU A 42 4.99 1.31 -1.69
N TYR A 43 4.38 1.73 -2.81
CA TYR A 43 3.94 0.79 -3.85
C TYR A 43 5.12 0.07 -4.50
N PHE A 44 6.22 0.77 -4.74
CA PHE A 44 7.44 0.17 -5.29
C PHE A 44 8.00 -0.91 -4.37
N GLY A 45 8.10 -0.63 -3.06
CA GLY A 45 8.49 -1.60 -2.04
C GLY A 45 7.56 -2.80 -1.97
N MET A 46 6.25 -2.57 -2.05
CA MET A 46 5.24 -3.62 -2.01
C MET A 46 5.40 -4.57 -3.21
N PHE A 47 5.63 -4.05 -4.41
CA PHE A 47 5.92 -4.89 -5.59
C PHE A 47 7.22 -5.68 -5.41
N LEU A 48 8.29 -5.08 -4.91
CA LEU A 48 9.56 -5.79 -4.69
C LEU A 48 9.41 -6.91 -3.65
N PHE A 49 8.73 -6.62 -2.54
CA PHE A 49 8.38 -7.61 -1.53
C PHE A 49 7.57 -8.76 -2.13
N LEU A 50 6.56 -8.43 -2.93
CA LEU A 50 5.72 -9.42 -3.58
C LEU A 50 6.50 -10.32 -4.53
N PHE A 51 7.33 -9.74 -5.40
CA PHE A 51 8.14 -10.53 -6.32
C PHE A 51 9.19 -11.38 -5.62
N ALA A 52 9.77 -10.89 -4.53
CA ALA A 52 10.67 -11.71 -3.70
C ALA A 52 9.92 -12.87 -3.03
N LEU A 53 8.70 -12.63 -2.54
CA LEU A 53 7.87 -13.64 -1.87
C LEU A 53 7.43 -14.77 -2.81
N PHE A 54 7.19 -14.48 -4.08
CA PHE A 54 6.79 -15.48 -5.09
C PHE A 54 7.90 -15.85 -6.08
N ARG A 55 9.17 -15.62 -5.69
CA ARG A 55 10.36 -15.93 -6.50
C ARG A 55 10.27 -15.46 -7.96
N PHE A 56 9.60 -14.34 -8.19
CA PHE A 56 9.38 -13.83 -9.54
C PHE A 56 10.68 -13.18 -10.06
N GLY A 57 11.14 -13.60 -11.23
CA GLY A 57 12.36 -13.08 -11.83
C GLY A 57 12.27 -11.59 -12.15
N LEU A 58 13.02 -10.76 -11.43
CA LEU A 58 13.10 -9.32 -11.67
C LEU A 58 14.14 -9.01 -12.75
N TYR A 59 13.67 -8.77 -13.98
CA TYR A 59 14.49 -8.23 -15.06
C TYR A 59 14.50 -6.69 -15.04
N PHE A 60 15.57 -6.06 -15.52
CA PHE A 60 15.68 -4.59 -15.55
C PHE A 60 14.48 -3.89 -16.22
N ARG A 61 14.00 -4.45 -17.34
CA ARG A 61 12.79 -3.95 -18.04
C ARG A 61 11.54 -4.04 -17.16
N LEU A 62 11.44 -5.09 -16.35
CA LEU A 62 10.32 -5.29 -15.43
C LEU A 62 10.33 -4.26 -14.31
N ILE A 63 11.52 -3.97 -13.74
CA ILE A 63 11.68 -2.93 -12.71
C ILE A 63 11.21 -1.57 -13.24
N MET A 64 11.51 -1.22 -14.50
CA MET A 64 11.00 0.02 -15.10
C MET A 64 9.46 0.07 -15.14
N TYR A 65 8.80 -1.04 -15.48
CA TYR A 65 7.34 -1.12 -15.43
C TYR A 65 6.81 -0.96 -14.01
N VAL A 66 7.46 -1.57 -13.02
CA VAL A 66 7.07 -1.43 -11.61
C VAL A 66 7.15 0.03 -11.16
N VAL A 67 8.21 0.75 -11.51
CA VAL A 67 8.35 2.18 -11.18
C VAL A 67 7.22 3.00 -11.80
N ILE A 68 6.95 2.83 -13.10
CA ILE A 68 5.88 3.55 -13.80
C ILE A 68 4.52 3.25 -13.16
N VAL A 69 4.22 1.97 -12.90
CA VAL A 69 2.97 1.59 -12.27
C VAL A 69 2.86 2.14 -10.85
N SER A 70 3.94 2.15 -10.06
CA SER A 70 3.93 2.68 -8.70
C SER A 70 3.58 4.17 -8.69
N VAL A 71 4.09 4.93 -9.67
CA VAL A 71 3.71 6.34 -9.86
C VAL A 71 2.24 6.45 -10.26
N LEU A 72 1.74 5.66 -11.21
CA LEU A 72 0.31 5.71 -11.59
C LEU A 72 -0.61 5.33 -10.41
N MET A 73 -0.21 4.33 -9.63
CA MET A 73 -0.90 3.87 -8.43
C MET A 73 -0.94 4.96 -7.34
N SER A 74 0.15 5.73 -7.17
CA SER A 74 0.15 6.88 -6.27
C SER A 74 -0.83 7.98 -6.70
N GLN A 75 -0.97 8.22 -8.00
CA GLN A 75 -1.92 9.21 -8.51
C GLN A 75 -3.35 8.79 -8.23
N VAL A 76 -3.71 7.54 -8.56
CA VAL A 76 -5.04 6.99 -8.27
C VAL A 76 -5.33 7.03 -6.78
N SER A 77 -4.36 6.68 -5.94
CA SER A 77 -4.49 6.73 -4.49
C SER A 77 -4.72 8.16 -3.98
N TYR A 78 -4.06 9.17 -4.56
CA TYR A 78 -4.30 10.56 -4.20
C TYR A 78 -5.70 11.02 -4.60
N PHE A 79 -6.10 10.78 -5.86
CA PHE A 79 -7.41 11.22 -6.37
C PHE A 79 -8.58 10.58 -5.62
N THR A 80 -8.47 9.30 -5.26
CA THR A 80 -9.53 8.60 -4.49
C THR A 80 -9.67 9.12 -3.07
N ARG A 81 -8.64 9.77 -2.51
CA ARG A 81 -8.66 10.35 -1.16
C ARG A 81 -9.09 11.81 -1.12
N LEU A 82 -9.24 12.48 -2.27
CA LEU A 82 -9.75 13.84 -2.34
C LEU A 82 -11.24 13.91 -1.97
N ASP A 83 -12.00 12.86 -2.26
CA ASP A 83 -13.41 12.76 -1.90
C ASP A 83 -13.58 11.80 -0.71
N PRO A 84 -14.06 12.26 0.46
CA PRO A 84 -14.27 11.41 1.63
C PRO A 84 -15.21 10.23 1.35
N SER A 85 -16.17 10.37 0.44
CA SER A 85 -17.10 9.28 0.09
C SER A 85 -16.42 8.16 -0.70
N VAL A 86 -15.36 8.48 -1.45
CA VAL A 86 -14.54 7.54 -2.22
C VAL A 86 -13.33 7.06 -1.42
N GLY A 87 -12.90 7.84 -0.42
CA GLY A 87 -11.77 7.54 0.45
C GLY A 87 -11.91 6.19 1.15
N ASP A 88 -13.10 5.88 1.66
CA ASP A 88 -13.44 4.59 2.29
C ASP A 88 -13.28 3.41 1.30
N LEU A 89 -13.49 3.66 0.01
CA LEU A 89 -13.37 2.68 -1.07
C LEU A 89 -11.96 2.62 -1.68
N SER A 90 -11.07 3.56 -1.35
CA SER A 90 -9.74 3.71 -1.95
C SER A 90 -8.94 2.41 -1.87
N THR A 91 -8.92 1.74 -0.71
CA THR A 91 -8.20 0.47 -0.52
C THR A 91 -8.73 -0.66 -1.41
N TYR A 92 -10.05 -0.73 -1.61
CA TYR A 92 -10.67 -1.75 -2.47
C TYR A 92 -10.42 -1.47 -3.95
N ILE A 93 -10.50 -0.20 -4.36
CA ILE A 93 -10.15 0.25 -5.71
C ILE A 93 -8.69 -0.10 -5.99
N GLN A 94 -7.79 0.21 -5.06
CA GLN A 94 -6.37 -0.08 -5.18
C GLN A 94 -6.11 -1.59 -5.26
N PHE A 95 -6.83 -2.40 -4.48
CA PHE A 95 -6.73 -3.86 -4.53
C PHE A 95 -7.10 -4.38 -5.92
N VAL A 96 -8.25 -3.98 -6.46
CA VAL A 96 -8.68 -4.40 -7.81
C VAL A 96 -7.67 -3.95 -8.87
N LEU A 97 -7.18 -2.72 -8.78
CA LEU A 97 -6.20 -2.18 -9.71
C LEU A 97 -4.88 -2.96 -9.68
N PHE A 98 -4.42 -3.38 -8.49
CA PHE A 98 -3.23 -4.21 -8.32
C PHE A 98 -3.40 -5.59 -8.98
N VAL A 99 -4.58 -6.22 -8.85
CA VAL A 99 -4.89 -7.49 -9.54
C VAL A 99 -4.84 -7.30 -11.05
N ILE A 100 -5.42 -6.22 -11.57
CA ILE A 100 -5.42 -5.91 -13.01
C ILE A 100 -3.98 -5.71 -13.51
N VAL A 101 -3.16 -4.97 -12.77
CA VAL A 101 -1.74 -4.78 -13.09
C VAL A 101 -1.02 -6.12 -13.19
N LEU A 102 -1.12 -6.97 -12.17
CA LEU A 102 -0.47 -8.28 -12.16
C LEU A 102 -0.96 -9.17 -13.32
N TRP A 103 -2.25 -9.11 -13.63
CA TRP A 103 -2.84 -9.88 -14.70
C TRP A 103 -2.43 -9.41 -16.10
N VAL A 104 -2.53 -8.11 -16.37
CA VAL A 104 -2.33 -7.55 -17.71
C VAL A 104 -0.85 -7.31 -18.00
N LEU A 105 -0.13 -6.69 -17.07
CA LEU A 105 1.24 -6.24 -17.29
C LEU A 105 2.26 -7.36 -17.02
N PHE A 106 2.05 -8.10 -15.93
CA PHE A 106 2.94 -9.20 -15.52
C PHE A 106 2.49 -10.57 -16.06
N GLN A 107 1.36 -10.61 -16.78
CA GLN A 107 0.80 -11.80 -17.40
C GLN A 107 0.53 -12.97 -16.42
N VAL A 108 0.33 -12.65 -15.14
CA VAL A 108 0.04 -13.63 -14.09
C VAL A 108 -1.42 -14.07 -14.22
N PRO A 109 -1.75 -15.38 -14.18
CA PRO A 109 -3.14 -15.83 -14.21
C PRO A 109 -3.96 -15.22 -13.08
N ILE A 110 -5.24 -14.89 -13.35
CA ILE A 110 -6.08 -14.10 -12.44
C ILE A 110 -6.14 -14.66 -11.01
N PHE A 111 -6.21 -16.00 -10.86
CA PHE A 111 -6.20 -16.65 -9.57
C PHE A 111 -4.92 -16.34 -8.77
N HIS A 112 -3.76 -16.47 -9.42
CA HIS A 112 -2.49 -16.17 -8.78
C HIS A 112 -2.30 -14.67 -8.54
N SER A 113 -2.80 -13.80 -9.42
CA SER A 113 -2.80 -12.35 -9.20
C SER A 113 -3.56 -11.96 -7.93
N ILE A 114 -4.68 -12.62 -7.64
CA ILE A 114 -5.46 -12.40 -6.40
C ILE A 114 -4.66 -12.87 -5.18
N VAL A 115 -4.09 -14.08 -5.23
CA VAL A 115 -3.30 -14.65 -4.12
C VAL A 115 -2.06 -13.81 -3.84
N MET A 116 -1.35 -13.41 -4.89
CA MET A 116 -0.19 -12.52 -4.81
C MET A 116 -0.58 -11.18 -4.19
N ASN A 117 -1.60 -10.52 -4.74
CA ASN A 117 -2.03 -9.23 -4.22
C ASN A 117 -2.46 -9.30 -2.75
N PHE A 118 -3.17 -10.35 -2.35
CA PHE A 118 -3.54 -10.56 -0.95
C PHE A 118 -2.30 -10.71 -0.05
N ALA A 119 -1.30 -11.47 -0.47
CA ALA A 119 -0.05 -11.61 0.30
C ALA A 119 0.70 -10.28 0.42
N GLY A 120 0.74 -9.49 -0.65
CA GLY A 120 1.34 -8.15 -0.64
C GLY A 120 0.61 -7.19 0.30
N LEU A 121 -0.73 -7.20 0.28
CA LEU A 121 -1.56 -6.37 1.16
C LEU A 121 -1.43 -6.81 2.62
N ALA A 122 -1.57 -8.11 2.91
CA ALA A 122 -1.47 -8.64 4.26
C ALA A 122 -0.06 -8.40 4.84
N GLY A 123 0.99 -8.65 4.05
CA GLY A 123 2.37 -8.36 4.43
C GLY A 123 2.62 -6.87 4.64
N GLY A 124 2.13 -6.02 3.74
CA GLY A 124 2.22 -4.56 3.86
C GLY A 124 1.58 -4.03 5.13
N LEU A 125 0.32 -4.45 5.41
CA LEU A 125 -0.40 -4.06 6.62
C LEU A 125 0.27 -4.60 7.90
N ALA A 126 0.77 -5.84 7.88
CA ALA A 126 1.49 -6.38 9.02
C ALA A 126 2.79 -5.60 9.30
N ILE A 127 3.58 -5.29 8.27
CA ILE A 127 4.82 -4.52 8.39
C ILE A 127 4.50 -3.11 8.91
N GLN A 128 3.55 -2.42 8.29
CA GLN A 128 3.15 -1.07 8.68
C GLN A 128 2.57 -1.05 10.10
N GLY A 129 1.72 -2.01 10.45
CA GLY A 129 1.16 -2.14 11.80
C GLY A 129 2.24 -2.36 12.87
N VAL A 130 3.25 -3.19 12.59
CA VAL A 130 4.41 -3.37 13.48
C VAL A 130 5.21 -2.07 13.62
N ILE A 131 5.46 -1.36 12.52
CA ILE A 131 6.17 -0.07 12.57
C ILE A 131 5.40 0.95 13.40
N ILE A 132 4.08 1.07 13.21
CA ILE A 132 3.22 1.97 13.99
C ILE A 132 3.28 1.60 15.47
N LEU A 133 3.15 0.32 15.81
CA LEU A 133 3.20 -0.15 17.20
C LEU A 133 4.56 0.18 17.86
N LEU A 134 5.67 -0.10 17.17
CA LEU A 134 7.01 0.23 17.65
C LEU A 134 7.20 1.74 17.84
N THR A 135 6.69 2.54 16.91
CA THR A 135 6.80 4.00 16.95
C THR A 135 5.96 4.58 18.08
N ASN A 136 4.79 4.01 18.36
CA ASN A 136 3.96 4.38 19.49
C ASN A 136 4.66 4.05 20.83
N MET A 137 5.26 2.87 20.95
CA MET A 137 5.97 2.46 22.18
C MET A 137 7.24 3.27 22.47
N VAL A 138 8.03 3.62 21.44
CA VAL A 138 9.34 4.27 21.62
C VAL A 138 9.23 5.80 21.56
N GLY A 139 8.39 6.34 20.68
CA GLY A 139 8.31 7.77 20.38
C GLY A 139 7.04 8.47 20.87
N GLY A 140 6.06 7.74 21.41
CA GLY A 140 4.79 8.30 21.87
C GLY A 140 3.92 8.88 20.75
N LEU A 141 4.22 8.55 19.47
CA LEU A 141 3.43 9.02 18.34
C LEU A 141 2.09 8.28 18.30
N SER A 142 1.00 9.05 18.42
CA SER A 142 -0.36 8.55 18.23
C SER A 142 -0.70 8.43 16.74
N LEU A 143 -1.68 7.59 16.42
CA LEU A 143 -2.23 7.47 15.07
C LEU A 143 -2.79 8.80 14.56
N ASP A 144 -3.40 9.59 15.43
CA ASP A 144 -3.93 10.93 15.10
C ASP A 144 -2.81 11.85 14.59
N SER A 145 -1.65 11.83 15.27
CA SER A 145 -0.48 12.63 14.88
C SER A 145 0.07 12.24 13.50
N ILE A 146 -0.08 10.97 13.11
CA ILE A 146 0.36 10.45 11.80
C ILE A 146 -0.60 10.91 10.70
N GLN A 147 -1.90 10.97 10.98
CA GLN A 147 -2.90 11.44 10.02
C GLN A 147 -2.84 12.94 9.80
N ASP A 148 -2.67 13.71 10.88
CA ASP A 148 -2.70 15.17 10.85
C ASP A 148 -1.45 15.77 10.22
N SER A 149 -0.34 15.03 10.15
CA SER A 149 0.94 15.53 9.67
C SER A 149 1.44 14.78 8.43
N ARG A 150 1.35 15.44 7.27
CA ARG A 150 1.86 14.92 5.98
C ARG A 150 3.33 14.50 6.02
N PRO A 151 4.26 15.28 6.62
CA PRO A 151 5.65 14.86 6.74
C PRO A 151 5.83 13.56 7.55
N ILE A 152 5.03 13.36 8.61
CA ILE A 152 5.08 12.14 9.42
C ILE A 152 4.56 10.95 8.60
N LEU A 153 3.45 11.14 7.87
CA LEU A 153 2.91 10.11 6.98
C LEU A 153 3.92 9.69 5.91
N THR A 154 4.55 10.65 5.22
CA THR A 154 5.58 10.37 4.20
C THR A 154 6.78 9.66 4.81
N SER A 155 7.20 10.05 6.02
CA SER A 155 8.28 9.38 6.74
C SER A 155 7.93 7.94 7.09
N LEU A 156 6.70 7.68 7.54
CA LEU A 156 6.20 6.34 7.80
C LEU A 156 6.21 5.48 6.53
N GLN A 157 5.73 6.03 5.40
CA GLN A 157 5.76 5.34 4.10
C GLN A 157 7.19 4.98 3.68
N PHE A 158 8.14 5.88 3.89
CA PHE A 158 9.54 5.63 3.59
C PHE A 158 10.16 4.54 4.48
N VAL A 159 9.85 4.53 5.78
CA VAL A 159 10.29 3.47 6.69
C VAL A 159 9.67 2.12 6.32
N THR A 160 8.38 2.09 5.98
CA THR A 160 7.68 0.90 5.48
C THR A 160 8.33 0.37 4.20
N PHE A 161 8.67 1.26 3.26
CA PHE A 161 9.40 0.92 2.05
C PHE A 161 10.75 0.26 2.35
N LEU A 162 11.54 0.84 3.26
CA LEU A 162 12.84 0.27 3.66
C LEU A 162 12.67 -1.10 4.34
N ALA A 163 11.67 -1.24 5.20
CA ALA A 163 11.36 -2.52 5.85
C ALA A 163 10.94 -3.59 4.84
N GLN A 164 10.09 -3.25 3.87
CA GLN A 164 9.69 -4.14 2.77
C GLN A 164 10.89 -4.60 1.96
N ILE A 165 11.82 -3.71 1.60
CA ILE A 165 13.07 -4.09 0.91
C ILE A 165 13.92 -5.01 1.77
N GLY A 166 14.07 -4.68 3.06
CA GLY A 166 14.85 -5.50 4.00
C GLY A 166 14.30 -6.93 4.09
N ILE A 167 12.99 -7.06 4.25
CA ILE A 167 12.30 -8.37 4.31
C ILE A 167 12.38 -9.06 2.94
N ALA A 168 12.16 -8.36 1.84
CA ALA A 168 12.28 -8.93 0.49
C ALA A 168 13.68 -9.54 0.27
N ARG A 169 14.74 -8.82 0.69
CA ARG A 169 16.11 -9.30 0.61
C ARG A 169 16.35 -10.51 1.53
N ALA A 170 15.80 -10.51 2.73
CA ALA A 170 15.90 -11.63 3.66
C ALA A 170 15.22 -12.89 3.09
N VAL A 171 14.02 -12.75 2.53
CA VAL A 171 13.28 -13.84 1.85
C VAL A 171 14.07 -14.37 0.66
N TYR A 172 14.68 -13.49 -0.13
CA TYR A 172 15.49 -13.88 -1.28
C TYR A 172 16.75 -14.67 -0.85
N ILE A 173 17.50 -14.19 0.14
CA ILE A 173 18.73 -14.85 0.61
C ILE A 173 18.41 -16.20 1.26
N MET A 174 17.33 -16.28 2.04
CA MET A 174 16.94 -17.51 2.75
C MET A 174 16.12 -18.47 1.88
N ASN A 175 15.82 -18.10 0.62
CA ASN A 175 14.97 -18.87 -0.28
C ASN A 175 13.61 -19.25 0.32
N TRP A 176 13.00 -18.37 1.11
CA TRP A 176 11.68 -18.62 1.72
C TRP A 176 10.49 -18.30 0.82
N GLY A 177 10.74 -17.85 -0.41
CA GLY A 177 9.66 -17.57 -1.36
C GLY A 177 8.98 -18.84 -1.89
N PHE A 178 7.76 -18.68 -2.39
CA PHE A 178 6.92 -19.72 -2.99
C PHE A 178 7.14 -19.84 -4.49
N ASP A 179 7.06 -21.04 -5.07
CA ASP A 179 7.29 -21.31 -6.50
C ASP A 179 6.02 -21.77 -7.25
N PHE A 180 4.90 -21.97 -6.55
CA PHE A 180 3.63 -22.39 -7.17
C PHE A 180 3.00 -21.36 -8.14
N VAL A 181 3.55 -20.14 -8.26
CA VAL A 181 3.02 -19.12 -9.17
C VAL A 181 3.69 -19.24 -10.54
N PRO A 182 2.95 -19.65 -11.60
CA PRO A 182 3.50 -19.79 -12.92
C PRO A 182 3.89 -18.44 -13.50
N THR A 183 5.10 -18.37 -14.04
CA THR A 183 5.63 -17.19 -14.76
C THR A 183 5.14 -17.11 -16.21
N SER A 184 4.43 -18.13 -16.71
CA SER A 184 3.94 -18.21 -18.08
C SER A 184 2.42 -18.08 -18.17
N ARG A 185 1.97 -17.27 -19.14
CA ARG A 185 0.54 -16.98 -19.43
C ARG A 185 -0.29 -18.21 -19.82
N ARG A 186 0.34 -19.30 -20.27
CA ARG A 186 -0.32 -20.53 -20.72
C ARG A 186 -0.28 -21.67 -19.69
N SER A 187 -0.21 -21.34 -18.40
CA SER A 187 -0.44 -22.33 -17.35
C SER A 187 -1.93 -22.51 -17.11
N TYR A 188 -2.44 -23.72 -17.31
CA TYR A 188 -3.80 -24.08 -16.93
C TYR A 188 -3.86 -24.25 -15.41
N VAL A 189 -4.53 -23.31 -14.73
CA VAL A 189 -4.74 -23.40 -13.29
C VAL A 189 -5.73 -24.53 -13.01
N ARG A 190 -5.24 -25.69 -12.55
CA ARG A 190 -6.11 -26.73 -11.99
C ARG A 190 -6.59 -26.25 -10.63
N ILE A 191 -7.91 -26.10 -10.50
CA ILE A 191 -8.53 -25.73 -9.22
C ILE A 191 -8.54 -26.98 -8.33
N ASN A 192 -7.50 -27.12 -7.50
CA ASN A 192 -7.43 -28.13 -6.46
C ASN A 192 -8.15 -27.64 -5.18
N ARG A 193 -8.45 -28.56 -4.26
CA ARG A 193 -9.08 -28.22 -2.97
C ARG A 193 -8.32 -27.14 -2.20
N THR A 194 -6.98 -27.18 -2.23
CA THR A 194 -6.12 -26.19 -1.57
C THR A 194 -6.25 -24.81 -2.21
N SER A 195 -6.36 -24.73 -3.54
CA SER A 195 -6.63 -23.46 -4.25
C SER A 195 -7.98 -22.87 -3.85
N ALA A 196 -9.01 -23.70 -3.66
CA ALA A 196 -10.33 -23.26 -3.19
C ALA A 196 -10.30 -22.77 -1.74
N ILE A 197 -9.53 -23.44 -0.86
CA ILE A 197 -9.34 -23.00 0.53
C ILE A 197 -8.61 -21.65 0.59
N LEU A 198 -7.56 -21.45 -0.20
CA LEU A 198 -6.88 -20.15 -0.30
C LEU A 198 -7.84 -19.05 -0.72
N LEU A 199 -8.67 -19.29 -1.74
CA LEU A 199 -9.68 -18.33 -2.17
C LEU A 199 -10.70 -18.03 -1.06
N ALA A 200 -11.14 -19.04 -0.31
CA ALA A 200 -12.06 -18.87 0.81
C ALA A 200 -11.44 -18.05 1.96
N ILE A 201 -10.15 -18.24 2.25
CA ILE A 201 -9.41 -17.43 3.23
C ILE A 201 -9.34 -15.98 2.77
N ILE A 202 -8.99 -15.73 1.51
CA ILE A 202 -8.93 -14.37 0.96
C ILE A 202 -10.31 -13.71 0.98
N ALA A 203 -11.35 -14.41 0.53
CA ALA A 203 -12.72 -13.91 0.50
C ALA A 203 -13.24 -13.60 1.92
N SER A 204 -13.03 -14.51 2.87
CA SER A 204 -13.41 -14.27 4.27
C SER A 204 -12.66 -13.10 4.88
N CYS A 205 -11.37 -12.94 4.60
CA CYS A 205 -10.59 -11.79 5.07
C CYS A 205 -11.10 -10.47 4.49
N ILE A 206 -11.44 -10.42 3.20
CA ILE A 206 -12.03 -9.23 2.56
C ILE A 206 -13.39 -8.89 3.19
N VAL A 207 -14.25 -9.89 3.43
CA VAL A 207 -15.56 -9.67 4.07
C VAL A 207 -15.40 -9.16 5.51
N VAL A 208 -14.47 -9.74 6.28
CA VAL A 208 -14.18 -9.28 7.65
C VAL A 208 -13.62 -7.85 7.64
N ALA A 209 -12.70 -7.53 6.72
CA ALA A 209 -12.16 -6.17 6.58
C ALA A 209 -13.26 -5.16 6.20
N ALA A 210 -14.18 -5.53 5.31
CA ALA A 210 -15.33 -4.70 4.94
C ALA A 210 -16.31 -4.52 6.10
N ALA A 211 -16.58 -5.57 6.87
CA ALA A 211 -17.41 -5.49 8.07
C ALA A 211 -16.76 -4.56 9.12
N LEU A 212 -15.45 -4.67 9.35
CA LEU A 212 -14.72 -3.78 10.25
C LEU A 212 -14.76 -2.32 9.77
N ALA A 213 -14.55 -2.08 8.47
CA ALA A 213 -14.64 -0.74 7.90
C ALA A 213 -16.03 -0.13 8.08
N PHE A 214 -17.09 -0.95 7.98
CA PHE A 214 -18.46 -0.49 8.20
C PHE A 214 -18.76 -0.22 9.68
N VAL A 215 -18.33 -1.11 10.59
CA VAL A 215 -18.56 -0.98 12.04
C VAL A 215 -17.80 0.19 12.64
N PHE A 216 -16.52 0.36 12.26
CA PHE A 216 -15.61 1.37 12.80
C PHE A 216 -15.49 2.60 11.89
N ARG A 217 -16.51 2.89 11.07
CA ARG A 217 -16.49 4.03 10.13
C ARG A 217 -16.23 5.37 10.84
N ASN A 218 -16.65 5.50 12.09
CA ASN A 218 -16.49 6.74 12.87
C ASN A 218 -15.20 6.76 13.72
N ASP A 219 -14.54 5.62 13.92
CA ASP A 219 -13.40 5.46 14.83
C ASP A 219 -12.22 4.82 14.07
N TYR A 220 -11.49 5.66 13.33
CA TYR A 220 -10.39 5.21 12.46
C TYR A 220 -9.28 4.47 13.21
N ASN A 221 -8.95 4.90 14.44
CA ASN A 221 -7.90 4.28 15.24
C ASN A 221 -8.23 2.82 15.59
N ASP A 222 -9.47 2.58 16.01
CA ASP A 222 -9.96 1.24 16.30
C ASP A 222 -10.00 0.40 15.03
N TYR A 223 -10.48 0.96 13.91
CA TYR A 223 -10.45 0.28 12.62
C TYR A 223 -9.04 -0.22 12.25
N VAL A 224 -8.03 0.66 12.30
CA VAL A 224 -6.65 0.29 11.94
C VAL A 224 -6.08 -0.77 12.87
N LEU A 225 -6.34 -0.66 14.18
CA LEU A 225 -5.87 -1.63 15.15
C LEU A 225 -6.51 -3.00 14.94
N TYR A 226 -7.85 -3.08 14.84
CA TYR A 226 -8.55 -4.34 14.62
C TYR A 226 -8.24 -4.95 13.25
N ALA A 227 -8.16 -4.15 12.19
CA ALA A 227 -7.75 -4.61 10.88
C ALA A 227 -6.33 -5.22 10.93
N SER A 228 -5.39 -4.52 11.56
CA SER A 228 -4.01 -5.02 11.72
C SER A 228 -3.96 -6.36 12.46
N VAL A 229 -4.74 -6.52 13.53
CA VAL A 229 -4.83 -7.79 14.28
C VAL A 229 -5.41 -8.91 13.39
N VAL A 230 -6.48 -8.64 12.65
CA VAL A 230 -7.07 -9.63 11.72
C VAL A 230 -6.06 -10.04 10.65
N PHE A 231 -5.36 -9.08 10.03
CA PHE A 231 -4.33 -9.40 9.03
C PHE A 231 -3.16 -10.16 9.65
N LEU A 232 -2.74 -9.82 10.86
CA LEU A 232 -1.64 -10.50 11.56
C LEU A 232 -2.02 -11.93 11.95
N CYS A 233 -3.27 -12.20 12.32
CA CYS A 233 -3.76 -13.55 12.60
C CYS A 233 -4.01 -14.38 11.33
N THR A 234 -4.45 -13.76 10.23
CA THR A 234 -4.71 -14.45 8.96
C THR A 234 -3.44 -14.78 8.19
N LEU A 235 -2.38 -13.98 8.34
CA LEU A 235 -1.11 -14.16 7.62
C LEU A 235 -0.45 -15.53 7.90
N PRO A 236 -0.32 -16.04 9.15
CA PRO A 236 0.20 -17.38 9.40
C PRO A 236 -0.63 -18.49 8.75
N VAL A 237 -1.97 -18.37 8.79
CA VAL A 237 -2.87 -19.34 8.16
C VAL A 237 -2.68 -19.32 6.65
N PHE A 238 -2.61 -18.12 6.06
CA PHE A 238 -2.34 -17.95 4.63
C PHE A 238 -0.99 -18.53 4.21
N LEU A 239 0.09 -18.26 4.97
CA LEU A 239 1.41 -18.81 4.70
C LEU A 239 1.42 -20.34 4.82
N TYR A 240 0.75 -20.91 5.81
CA TYR A 240 0.65 -22.36 5.97
C TYR A 240 -0.01 -23.04 4.75
N PHE A 241 -1.15 -22.51 4.28
CA PHE A 241 -1.82 -23.04 3.09
C PHE A 241 -1.06 -22.75 1.80
N SER A 242 -0.33 -21.64 1.72
CA SER A 242 0.55 -21.33 0.59
C SER A 242 1.71 -22.32 0.50
N LEU A 243 2.34 -22.66 1.64
CA LEU A 243 3.39 -23.68 1.71
C LEU A 243 2.85 -25.06 1.33
N ARG A 244 1.67 -25.42 1.84
CA ARG A 244 1.01 -26.68 1.48
C ARG A 244 0.73 -26.77 -0.02
N LYS A 245 0.26 -25.69 -0.63
CA LYS A 245 0.04 -25.62 -2.08
C LYS A 245 1.34 -25.82 -2.86
N ASP A 246 2.43 -25.21 -2.40
CA ASP A 246 3.76 -25.36 -3.01
C ASP A 246 4.22 -26.82 -3.03
N VAL A 247 3.99 -27.56 -1.93
CA VAL A 247 4.28 -29.00 -1.85
C VAL A 247 3.37 -29.83 -2.75
N GLU A 248 2.08 -29.49 -2.84
CA GLU A 248 1.11 -30.22 -3.67
C GLU A 248 1.34 -30.03 -5.18
N ASP A 249 1.84 -28.86 -5.61
CA ASP A 249 2.15 -28.60 -7.02
C ASP A 249 3.54 -29.14 -7.43
N ALA A 250 4.43 -29.41 -6.46
CA ALA A 250 5.73 -30.03 -6.67
C ALA A 250 5.71 -31.58 -6.71
N ALA A 251 4.62 -32.21 -6.25
CA ALA A 251 4.43 -33.67 -6.19
C ALA A 251 3.69 -34.21 -7.44
#